data_AF-A0AAN5I7G5-F1
#
_entry.id   AF-A0AAN5I7G5-F1
#
_cell.length_a   1.000
_cell.length_b   1.000
_cell.length_c   1.000
_cell.angle_alpha   90.00
_cell.angle_beta   90.00
_cell.angle_gamma   90.00
#
_symmetry.space_group_name_H-M   'P 1'
#
loop_
_entity.id
_entity.type
_entity.pdbx_description
1 polymer ?
#
loop_
_entity_poly.entity_id
_entity_poly.type
_entity_poly.pdbx_seq_one_letter_code
_entity_poly.pdbx_strand_id
1 'polypeptide(L)'
;SDLTVLHILKLADRFQMEKLKKECEKHIMKMKGFDMMKKLILSDQFQLAHLRNECIYWFKSLSANYSKMKKSSTEYANLSAEMKDALE
;
A
#
# COMPACT_ATOMS: atom_id res chain seq x y z
N SER A 1 10.97 -9.12 11.63
CA SER A 1 11.46 -8.38 10.45
C SER A 1 10.30 -8.00 9.56
N ASP A 2 10.41 -6.94 8.77
CA ASP A 2 9.34 -6.45 7.90
C ASP A 2 8.82 -7.50 6.90
N LEU A 3 9.70 -8.40 6.42
CA LEU A 3 9.32 -9.57 5.62
C LEU A 3 8.36 -10.54 6.32
N THR A 4 8.44 -10.67 7.64
CA THR A 4 7.58 -11.59 8.40
C THR A 4 6.12 -11.14 8.31
N VAL A 5 5.88 -9.83 8.40
CA VAL A 5 4.52 -9.27 8.27
C VAL A 5 3.97 -9.48 6.86
N LEU A 6 4.81 -9.40 5.82
CA LEU A 6 4.40 -9.72 4.45
C LEU A 6 4.01 -11.19 4.27
N HIS A 7 4.80 -12.12 4.85
CA HIS A 7 4.46 -13.55 4.81
C HIS A 7 3.17 -13.85 5.56
N ILE A 8 2.99 -13.24 6.74
CA ILE A 8 1.74 -13.38 7.51
C ILE A 8 0.57 -12.79 6.74
N LEU A 9 0.72 -11.61 6.11
CA LEU A 9 -0.32 -11.00 5.30
C LEU A 9 -0.71 -11.90 4.11
N LYS A 10 0.26 -12.51 3.43
CA LYS A 10 0.01 -13.43 2.32
C LYS A 10 -0.71 -14.70 2.76
N LEU A 11 -0.39 -15.22 3.95
CA LEU A 11 -1.11 -16.34 4.55
C LEU A 11 -2.52 -15.91 4.95
N ALA A 12 -2.66 -14.76 5.62
CA ALA A 12 -3.94 -14.23 6.05
C ALA A 12 -4.89 -14.02 4.85
N ASP A 13 -4.36 -13.53 3.73
CA ASP A 13 -5.10 -13.39 2.49
C ASP A 13 -5.52 -14.74 1.90
N ARG A 14 -4.57 -15.70 1.79
CA ARG A 14 -4.84 -17.05 1.30
C ARG A 14 -5.90 -17.79 2.12
N PHE A 15 -5.89 -17.62 3.43
CA PHE A 15 -6.82 -18.28 4.35
C PHE A 15 -8.06 -17.41 4.68
N GLN A 16 -8.24 -16.27 4.00
CA GLN A 16 -9.35 -15.32 4.22
C GLN A 16 -9.50 -14.89 5.69
N MET A 17 -8.38 -14.78 6.41
CA MET A 17 -8.32 -14.37 7.80
C MET A 17 -8.35 -12.84 7.91
N GLU A 18 -9.54 -12.25 7.77
CA GLU A 18 -9.71 -10.79 7.77
C GLU A 18 -9.16 -10.09 9.02
N LYS A 19 -9.33 -10.69 10.21
CA LYS A 19 -8.79 -10.14 11.46
C LYS A 19 -7.26 -10.02 11.42
N LEU A 20 -6.60 -11.02 10.84
CA LEU A 20 -5.15 -11.06 10.73
C LEU A 20 -4.65 -10.11 9.63
N LYS A 21 -5.38 -9.97 8.52
CA LYS A 21 -5.11 -8.95 7.49
C LYS A 21 -5.15 -7.55 8.09
N LYS A 22 -6.19 -7.21 8.87
CA LYS A 22 -6.32 -5.89 9.53
C LYS A 22 -5.19 -5.62 10.52
N GLU A 23 -4.69 -6.64 11.21
CA GLU A 23 -3.57 -6.45 12.14
C GLU A 23 -2.24 -6.26 11.39
N CYS A 24 -2.02 -7.01 10.30
CA CYS A 24 -0.89 -6.78 9.40
C CYS A 24 -0.93 -5.38 8.78
N GLU A 25 -2.10 -4.92 8.39
CA GLU A 25 -2.34 -3.59 7.83
C GLU A 25 -1.90 -2.46 8.77
N LYS A 26 -2.31 -2.52 10.05
CA LYS A 26 -1.85 -1.57 11.08
C LYS A 26 -0.35 -1.61 11.29
N HIS A 27 0.25 -2.80 11.24
CA HIS A 27 1.69 -2.95 11.35
C HIS A 27 2.42 -2.32 10.18
N ILE A 28 1.99 -2.59 8.95
CA ILE A 28 2.55 -2.02 7.71
C ILE A 28 2.44 -0.49 7.73
N MET A 29 1.33 0.06 8.21
CA MET A 29 1.16 1.50 8.36
C MET A 29 2.25 2.12 9.27
N LYS A 30 2.58 1.46 10.38
CA LYS A 30 3.60 1.91 11.35
C LYS A 30 5.05 1.66 10.91
N MET A 31 5.28 0.81 9.90
CA MET A 31 6.64 0.53 9.42
C MET A 31 7.26 1.77 8.80
N LYS A 32 8.41 2.20 9.32
CA LYS A 32 9.20 3.31 8.75
C LYS A 32 10.13 2.88 7.60
N GLY A 33 10.37 1.57 7.46
CA GLY A 33 11.25 1.02 6.42
C GLY A 33 10.63 0.92 5.03
N PHE A 34 9.29 0.97 4.93
CA PHE A 34 8.60 0.99 3.64
C PHE A 34 8.29 2.41 3.21
N ASP A 35 8.73 2.73 1.99
CA ASP A 35 8.28 3.93 1.29
C ASP A 35 6.75 3.89 1.11
N MET A 36 6.12 5.05 1.11
CA MET A 36 4.67 5.19 1.03
C MET A 36 4.12 4.56 -0.26
N MET A 37 4.90 4.56 -1.33
CA MET A 37 4.56 3.86 -2.57
C MET A 37 4.52 2.34 -2.41
N LYS A 38 5.44 1.75 -1.65
CA LYS A 38 5.41 0.30 -1.39
C LYS A 38 4.20 -0.07 -0.54
N LYS A 39 3.85 0.75 0.45
CA LYS A 39 2.62 0.56 1.24
C LYS A 39 1.37 0.62 0.37
N LEU A 40 1.33 1.55 -0.59
CA LEU A 40 0.26 1.66 -1.59
C LEU A 40 0.14 0.38 -2.42
N ILE A 41 1.24 -0.10 -3.00
CA ILE A 41 1.26 -1.33 -3.82
C ILE A 41 0.79 -2.54 -3.00
N LEU A 42 1.26 -2.67 -1.75
CA LEU A 42 0.83 -3.74 -0.87
C LEU A 42 -0.67 -3.64 -0.56
N SER A 43 -1.17 -2.44 -0.28
CA SER A 43 -2.60 -2.26 -0.04
C SER A 43 -3.46 -2.55 -1.26
N ASP A 44 -2.95 -2.28 -2.45
CA ASP A 44 -3.59 -2.61 -3.72
C ASP A 44 -3.63 -4.13 -3.95
N GLN A 45 -2.47 -4.79 -3.84
CA GLN A 45 -2.31 -6.22 -4.05
C GLN A 45 -3.12 -7.08 -3.08
N PHE A 46 -3.17 -6.69 -1.80
CA PHE A 46 -3.86 -7.44 -0.76
C PHE A 46 -5.24 -6.87 -0.44
N GLN A 47 -5.77 -5.95 -1.27
CA GLN A 47 -7.09 -5.32 -1.08
C GLN A 47 -7.30 -4.77 0.34
N LEU A 48 -6.30 -4.08 0.89
CA LEU A 48 -6.33 -3.46 2.21
C LEU A 48 -6.93 -2.06 2.10
N ALA A 49 -8.26 -1.97 2.13
CA ALA A 49 -8.99 -0.74 1.84
C ALA A 49 -8.61 0.46 2.73
N HIS A 50 -8.33 0.23 4.02
CA HIS A 50 -8.02 1.33 4.95
C HIS A 50 -6.62 1.90 4.67
N LEU A 51 -5.61 1.04 4.53
CA LEU A 51 -4.25 1.43 4.16
C LEU A 51 -4.21 2.05 2.76
N ARG A 52 -5.02 1.53 1.82
CA ARG A 52 -5.17 2.09 0.49
C ARG A 52 -5.64 3.54 0.56
N ASN A 53 -6.73 3.79 1.28
CA ASN A 53 -7.30 5.13 1.43
C ASN A 53 -6.35 6.09 2.14
N GLU A 54 -5.70 5.65 3.21
CA GLU A 54 -4.69 6.45 3.92
C GLU A 54 -3.53 6.82 3.01
N CYS A 55 -3.05 5.86 2.20
CA CYS A 55 -1.98 6.14 1.26
C CYS A 55 -2.46 7.14 0.19
N ILE A 56 -3.62 6.92 -0.44
CA ILE A 56 -4.19 7.86 -1.43
C ILE A 56 -4.36 9.26 -0.82
N TYR A 57 -4.89 9.38 0.39
CA TYR A 57 -5.05 10.65 1.08
C TYR A 57 -3.70 11.35 1.26
N TRP A 58 -2.68 10.61 1.72
CA TRP A 58 -1.33 11.12 1.85
C TRP A 58 -0.75 11.58 0.49
N PHE A 59 -0.94 10.80 -0.58
CA PHE A 59 -0.52 11.15 -1.94
C PHE A 59 -1.23 12.39 -2.49
N LYS A 60 -2.55 12.51 -2.28
CA LYS A 60 -3.34 13.68 -2.69
C LYS A 60 -2.96 14.93 -1.89
N SER A 61 -2.72 14.79 -0.59
CA SER A 61 -2.18 15.88 0.25
C SER A 61 -0.78 16.28 -0.21
N LEU A 62 -0.01 15.35 -0.76
CA LEU A 62 1.30 15.60 -1.33
C LEU A 62 1.23 16.11 -2.80
N SER A 63 0.05 16.41 -3.36
CA SER A 63 -0.14 16.76 -4.78
C SER A 63 0.71 17.92 -5.31
N ALA A 64 1.31 18.75 -4.45
CA ALA A 64 2.38 19.68 -4.85
C ALA A 64 3.66 18.96 -5.38
N ASN A 65 3.84 17.67 -5.06
CA ASN A 65 5.01 16.84 -5.39
C ASN A 65 4.67 15.58 -6.21
N TYR A 66 3.39 15.36 -6.56
CA TYR A 66 2.92 14.17 -7.31
C TYR A 66 3.68 13.94 -8.63
N SER A 67 3.92 15.01 -9.38
CA SER A 67 4.64 14.98 -10.65
C SER A 67 6.13 14.61 -10.51
N LYS A 68 6.73 14.81 -9.33
CA LYS A 68 8.09 14.33 -9.02
C LYS A 68 8.10 12.85 -8.65
N MET A 69 7.09 12.39 -7.92
CA MET A 69 7.02 11.00 -7.46
C MET A 69 6.65 10.03 -8.60
N LYS A 70 5.76 10.44 -9.52
CA LYS A 70 5.43 9.71 -10.77
C LYS A 70 6.65 9.46 -11.66
N LYS A 71 7.65 10.35 -11.63
CA LYS A 71 8.88 10.23 -12.43
C LYS A 71 9.99 9.42 -11.76
N SER A 72 9.96 9.27 -10.43
CA SER A 72 11.09 8.70 -9.69
C SER A 72 10.98 7.21 -9.39
N SER A 73 9.78 6.63 -9.45
CA SER A 73 9.61 5.24 -9.01
C SER A 73 9.00 4.35 -10.09
N THR A 74 9.84 3.47 -10.60
CA THR A 74 9.49 2.36 -11.50
C THR A 74 8.39 1.46 -10.91
N GLU A 75 8.20 1.49 -9.60
CA GLU A 75 7.23 0.67 -8.87
C GLU A 75 5.77 1.13 -9.11
N TYR A 76 5.54 2.36 -9.59
CA TYR A 76 4.20 2.87 -9.97
C TYR A 76 3.58 2.08 -11.13
N ALA A 77 4.41 1.46 -11.99
CA ALA A 77 3.93 0.62 -13.08
C ALA A 77 3.15 -0.60 -12.57
N ASN A 78 3.49 -1.08 -11.37
CA ASN A 78 2.91 -2.28 -10.74
C ASN A 78 1.56 -2.03 -10.06
N LEU A 79 1.07 -0.79 -10.02
CA LEU A 79 -0.27 -0.48 -9.51
C LEU A 79 -1.35 -0.94 -10.51
N SER A 80 -2.48 -1.38 -9.99
CA SER A 80 -3.67 -1.71 -10.79
C SER A 80 -4.20 -0.49 -11.55
N ALA A 81 -4.97 -0.74 -12.63
CA ALA A 81 -5.59 0.32 -13.42
C ALA A 81 -6.55 1.18 -12.58
N GLU A 82 -7.34 0.54 -11.70
CA GLU A 82 -8.25 1.22 -10.77
C GLU A 82 -7.51 2.16 -9.83
N MET A 83 -6.31 1.75 -9.39
CA MET A 83 -5.50 2.55 -8.51
C MET A 83 -4.84 3.73 -9.22
N LYS A 84 -4.50 3.58 -10.50
CA LYS A 84 -4.01 4.66 -11.35
C LYS A 84 -5.09 5.72 -11.58
N ASP A 85 -6.33 5.29 -11.82
CA ASP A 85 -7.50 6.17 -11.98
C ASP A 85 -7.83 6.95 -10.69
N ALA A 86 -7.81 6.29 -9.53
CA ALA A 86 -8.07 6.95 -8.24
C ALA A 86 -7.03 8.03 -7.85
N LEU A 87 -5.87 8.00 -8.51
CA LEU A 87 -4.72 8.89 -8.32
C LEU A 87 -4.57 9.93 -9.44
N GLU A 88 -5.42 9.89 -10.47
CA GLU A 88 -5.52 10.91 -11.52
C GLU A 88 -6.48 12.03 -11.10
#